data_AF-A0AAD1R8Q3-F1
#
_entry.id   AF-A0AAD1R8Q3-F1
#
_cell.length_a   1.000
_cell.length_b   1.000
_cell.length_c   1.000
_cell.angle_alpha   90.00
_cell.angle_beta   90.00
_cell.angle_gamma   90.00
#
_symmetry.space_group_name_H-M   'P 1'
#
loop_
_entity.id
_entity.type
_entity.pdbx_description
1 polymer ?
#
loop_
_entity_poly.entity_id
_entity_poly.type
_entity_poly.pdbx_seq_one_letter_code
_entity_poly.pdbx_strand_id
1 'polypeptide(L)'
;MSLQSELTSYFHTNDTHDVSPETIWQAHKTVLRGLAISKAAYIKRTAQQEYNTLLKTLRDQTNEHLLKPTETGLNAITQTNKKLNEYLLAKTTSTLQRLHTHTYCQGNKAT
;
A
#
# COMPACT_ATOMS: atom_id res chain seq x y z
N MET A 1 8.00 -11.37 10.27
CA MET A 1 8.31 -12.57 9.47
C MET A 1 8.39 -12.18 8.00
N SER A 2 9.30 -12.80 7.24
CA SER A 2 9.36 -12.59 5.79
C SER A 2 8.35 -13.53 5.11
N LEU A 3 7.84 -13.15 3.93
CA LEU A 3 6.93 -14.00 3.15
C LEU A 3 7.58 -15.37 2.86
N GLN A 4 8.91 -15.38 2.76
CA GLN A 4 9.72 -16.56 2.48
C GLN A 4 9.77 -17.53 3.67
N SER A 5 9.81 -17.03 4.91
CA SER A 5 9.76 -17.87 6.12
C SER A 5 8.38 -18.48 6.34
N GLU A 6 7.31 -17.75 6.00
CA GLU A 6 5.94 -18.30 6.03
C GLU A 6 5.72 -19.35 4.93
N LEU A 7 6.40 -19.21 3.79
CA LEU A 7 6.34 -20.16 2.67
C LEU A 7 6.80 -21.56 3.10
N THR A 8 7.94 -21.64 3.78
CA THR A 8 8.54 -22.93 4.17
C THR A 8 7.90 -23.51 5.43
N SER A 9 7.50 -22.67 6.37
CA SER A 9 6.85 -23.11 7.62
C SER A 9 5.52 -23.84 7.39
N TYR A 10 4.75 -23.44 6.37
CA TYR A 10 3.48 -24.07 6.07
C TYR A 10 3.63 -25.56 5.73
N PHE A 11 4.53 -25.92 4.81
CA PHE A 11 4.73 -27.32 4.41
C PHE A 11 5.31 -28.16 5.54
N HIS A 12 6.23 -27.59 6.33
CA HIS A 12 6.80 -28.29 7.49
C HIS A 12 5.74 -28.71 8.53
N THR A 13 4.67 -27.92 8.66
CA THR A 13 3.64 -28.14 9.68
C THR A 13 2.46 -28.98 9.16
N ASN A 14 2.19 -28.95 7.85
CA ASN A 14 0.94 -29.48 7.27
C ASN A 14 1.15 -30.66 6.30
N ASP A 15 2.40 -31.02 5.96
CA ASP A 15 2.69 -32.21 5.17
C ASP A 15 2.75 -33.45 6.09
N THR A 16 1.57 -33.98 6.44
CA THR A 16 1.42 -35.16 7.29
C THR A 16 1.27 -36.46 6.48
N HIS A 17 1.42 -36.41 5.15
CA HIS A 17 1.20 -37.53 4.20
C HIS A 17 -0.21 -38.16 4.19
N ASP A 18 -1.10 -37.79 5.13
CA ASP A 18 -2.52 -38.17 5.15
C ASP A 18 -3.39 -37.32 4.20
N VAL A 19 -2.88 -36.16 3.80
CA VAL A 19 -3.60 -35.19 2.97
C VAL A 19 -2.99 -35.19 1.57
N SER A 20 -3.83 -35.18 0.53
CA SER A 20 -3.33 -35.17 -0.84
C SER A 20 -2.42 -33.95 -1.10
N PRO A 21 -1.32 -34.11 -1.86
CA PRO A 21 -0.44 -33.00 -2.20
C PRO A 21 -1.17 -31.82 -2.85
N GLU A 22 -2.22 -32.10 -3.64
CA GLU A 22 -3.03 -31.06 -4.26
C GLU A 22 -3.79 -30.22 -3.22
N THR A 23 -4.41 -30.87 -2.21
CA THR A 23 -5.09 -30.17 -1.12
C THR A 23 -4.13 -29.29 -0.32
N ILE A 24 -2.94 -29.82 0.02
CA ILE A 24 -1.89 -29.06 0.71
C ILE A 24 -1.49 -27.83 -0.14
N TRP A 25 -1.30 -28.01 -1.44
CA TRP A 25 -0.93 -26.92 -2.34
C TRP A 25 -2.01 -25.84 -2.46
N GLN A 26 -3.29 -26.23 -2.56
CA GLN A 26 -4.40 -25.26 -2.62
C GLN A 26 -4.54 -24.49 -1.31
N ALA A 27 -4.43 -25.17 -0.17
CA ALA A 27 -4.51 -24.55 1.14
C ALA A 27 -3.32 -23.59 1.37
N HIS A 28 -2.10 -23.98 0.95
CA HIS A 28 -0.93 -23.12 0.98
C HIS A 28 -1.15 -21.82 0.19
N LYS A 29 -1.62 -21.91 -1.06
CA LYS A 29 -1.91 -20.73 -1.90
C LYS A 29 -2.94 -19.80 -1.25
N THR A 30 -3.94 -20.36 -0.57
CA THR A 30 -4.95 -19.57 0.15
C THR A 30 -4.33 -18.80 1.31
N VAL A 31 -3.45 -19.44 2.09
CA VAL A 31 -2.69 -18.77 3.17
C VAL A 31 -1.84 -17.63 2.60
N LEU A 32 -1.08 -17.88 1.53
CA LEU A 32 -0.26 -16.84 0.89
C LEU A 32 -1.09 -15.65 0.39
N ARG A 33 -2.26 -15.91 -0.20
CA ARG A 33 -3.18 -14.83 -0.61
C ARG A 33 -3.66 -14.03 0.59
N GLY A 34 -4.07 -14.69 1.67
CA GLY A 34 -4.50 -14.02 2.90
C GLY A 34 -3.41 -13.11 3.49
N LEU A 35 -2.16 -13.61 3.54
CA LEU A 35 -1.00 -12.84 4.00
C LEU A 35 -0.72 -11.63 3.10
N ALA A 36 -0.74 -11.82 1.77
CA ALA A 36 -0.55 -10.74 0.82
C ALA A 36 -1.63 -9.65 0.95
N ILE A 37 -2.90 -10.04 1.10
CA ILE A 37 -4.02 -9.12 1.32
C ILE A 37 -3.85 -8.36 2.63
N SER A 38 -3.52 -9.05 3.73
CA SER A 38 -3.30 -8.43 5.04
C SER A 38 -2.17 -7.41 5.00
N LYS A 39 -1.04 -7.77 4.39
CA LYS A 39 0.11 -6.87 4.22
C LYS A 39 -0.24 -5.65 3.37
N ALA A 40 -0.94 -5.84 2.25
CA ALA A 40 -1.38 -4.74 1.41
C ALA A 40 -2.35 -3.81 2.15
N ALA A 41 -3.29 -4.36 2.93
CA ALA A 41 -4.21 -3.58 3.76
C ALA A 41 -3.47 -2.77 4.83
N TYR A 42 -2.48 -3.37 5.50
CA TYR A 42 -1.62 -2.69 6.46
C TYR A 42 -0.89 -1.50 5.83
N ILE A 43 -0.20 -1.73 4.69
CA ILE A 43 0.54 -0.68 3.97
C ILE A 43 -0.40 0.46 3.55
N LYS A 44 -1.59 0.13 3.03
CA LYS A 44 -2.59 1.13 2.66
C LYS A 44 -3.05 1.96 3.86
N ARG A 45 -3.27 1.30 5.00
CA ARG A 45 -3.69 1.96 6.24
C ARG A 45 -2.60 2.90 6.77
N THR A 46 -1.35 2.45 6.85
CA THR A 46 -0.25 3.29 7.34
C THR A 46 0.00 4.48 6.42
N ALA A 47 0.01 4.27 5.10
CA ALA A 47 0.16 5.35 4.13
C ALA A 47 -0.98 6.38 4.22
N GLN A 48 -2.22 5.95 4.49
CA GLN A 48 -3.34 6.86 4.70
C GLN A 48 -3.22 7.64 6.01
N GLN A 49 -2.72 7.01 7.09
CA GLN A 49 -2.47 7.68 8.36
C GLN A 49 -1.37 8.76 8.22
N GLU A 50 -0.30 8.46 7.50
CA GLU A 50 0.76 9.41 7.16
C GLU A 50 0.20 10.59 6.35
N TYR A 51 -0.60 10.32 5.32
CA TYR A 51 -1.27 11.36 4.52
C TYR A 51 -2.16 12.27 5.38
N ASN A 52 -2.98 11.70 6.26
CA ASN A 52 -3.84 12.48 7.17
C ASN A 52 -3.01 13.33 8.13
N THR A 53 -1.87 12.80 8.60
CA THR A 53 -0.94 13.53 9.46
C THR A 53 -0.33 14.71 8.70
N LEU A 54 0.11 14.51 7.45
CA LEU A 54 0.64 15.59 6.61
C LEU A 54 -0.40 16.69 6.35
N LEU A 55 -1.67 16.34 6.10
CA LEU A 55 -2.74 17.32 5.95
C LEU A 55 -2.97 18.13 7.23
N LYS A 56 -2.97 17.48 8.39
CA LYS A 56 -3.07 18.17 9.68
C LYS A 56 -1.89 19.11 9.89
N THR A 57 -0.67 18.62 9.66
CA THR A 57 0.56 19.42 9.76
C THR A 57 0.52 20.63 8.83
N LEU A 58 0.09 20.46 7.58
CA LEU A 58 -0.04 21.56 6.62
C LEU A 58 -1.01 22.63 7.13
N ARG A 59 -2.16 22.21 7.66
CA ARG A 59 -3.17 23.12 8.22
C ARG A 59 -2.61 23.91 9.40
N ASP A 60 -1.97 23.21 10.33
CA ASP A 60 -1.42 23.82 11.54
C ASP A 60 -0.26 24.79 11.19
N GLN A 61 0.62 24.41 10.25
CA GLN A 61 1.68 25.29 9.71
C GLN A 61 1.12 26.52 9.00
N THR A 62 0.05 26.36 8.21
CA THR A 62 -0.61 27.48 7.52
C THR A 62 -1.22 28.45 8.52
N ASN A 63 -1.89 27.94 9.56
CA ASN A 63 -2.45 28.78 10.62
C ASN A 63 -1.36 29.54 11.39
N GLU A 64 -0.26 28.87 11.71
CA GLU A 64 0.87 29.52 12.39
C GLU A 64 1.50 30.61 11.51
N HIS A 65 1.70 30.34 10.22
CA HIS A 65 2.24 31.32 9.28
C HIS A 65 1.31 32.52 9.05
N LEU A 66 -0.02 32.31 9.06
CA LEU A 66 -0.99 33.41 9.00
C LEU A 66 -0.90 34.34 10.23
N LEU A 67 -0.65 33.78 11.42
CA LEU A 67 -0.47 34.57 12.64
C LEU A 67 0.90 35.24 12.69
N LYS A 68 1.95 34.56 12.23
CA LYS A 68 3.34 35.02 12.24
C LYS A 68 4.02 34.65 10.92
N PRO A 69 3.96 35.54 9.92
CA PRO A 69 4.59 35.29 8.64
C PRO A 69 6.11 35.22 8.79
N THR A 70 6.66 34.03 8.58
CA THR A 70 8.10 33.77 8.62
C THR A 70 8.53 32.98 7.39
N GLU A 71 9.73 33.27 6.88
CA GLU A 71 10.31 32.54 5.75
C GLU A 71 10.49 31.04 6.08
N THR A 72 10.86 30.73 7.33
CA THR A 72 10.95 29.35 7.83
C THR A 72 9.60 28.64 7.79
N GLY A 73 8.51 29.31 8.14
CA GLY A 73 7.15 28.78 8.03
C GLY A 73 6.75 28.50 6.57
N LEU A 74 7.06 29.41 5.65
CA LEU A 74 6.79 29.23 4.22
C LEU A 74 7.57 28.03 3.64
N ASN A 75 8.84 27.87 4.01
CA ASN A 75 9.67 26.74 3.61
C ASN A 75 9.10 25.41 4.14
N ALA A 76 8.62 25.40 5.39
CA ALA A 76 8.00 24.23 6.00
C ALA A 76 6.69 23.82 5.30
N ILE A 77 5.83 24.80 4.97
CA ILE A 77 4.60 24.59 4.18
C ILE A 77 4.93 24.01 2.81
N THR A 78 5.92 24.59 2.13
CA THR A 78 6.37 24.13 0.80
C THR A 78 6.86 22.69 0.84
N GLN A 79 7.63 22.33 1.88
CA GLN A 79 8.12 20.97 2.06
C GLN A 79 6.99 19.97 2.35
N THR A 80 6.00 20.35 3.17
CA THR A 80 4.83 19.50 3.43
C THR A 80 3.99 19.30 2.16
N ASN A 81 3.78 20.36 1.37
CA ASN A 81 3.11 20.28 0.06
C ASN A 81 3.83 19.37 -0.92
N LYS A 82 5.17 19.43 -0.96
CA LYS A 82 5.98 18.53 -1.79
C LYS A 82 5.72 17.06 -1.44
N LYS A 83 5.74 16.72 -0.14
CA LYS A 83 5.46 15.35 0.33
C LYS A 83 4.03 14.89 -0.02
N LEU A 84 3.04 15.77 0.12
CA LEU A 84 1.66 15.47 -0.28
C LEU A 84 1.54 15.22 -1.78
N ASN A 85 2.24 16.00 -2.61
CA ASN A 85 2.28 15.80 -4.06
C ASN A 85 2.96 14.49 -4.45
N GLU A 86 4.07 14.13 -3.79
CA GLU A 86 4.74 12.83 -4.00
C GLU A 86 3.79 11.65 -3.70
N TYR A 87 3.03 11.74 -2.60
CA TYR A 87 2.01 10.75 -2.24
C TYR A 87 0.91 10.64 -3.32
N LEU A 88 0.36 11.78 -3.76
CA LEU A 88 -0.69 11.82 -4.79
C LEU A 88 -0.19 11.26 -6.13
N LEU A 89 1.05 11.59 -6.50
CA LEU A 89 1.69 11.07 -7.70
C LEU A 89 1.81 9.56 -7.63
N ALA A 90 2.35 9.01 -6.53
CA ALA A 90 2.49 7.56 -6.34
C ALA A 90 1.13 6.84 -6.43
N LYS A 91 0.09 7.38 -5.79
CA LYS A 91 -1.27 6.82 -5.81
C LYS A 91 -1.88 6.85 -7.22
N THR A 92 -1.67 7.95 -7.94
CA THR A 92 -2.16 8.12 -9.31
C THR A 92 -1.47 7.14 -10.26
N THR A 93 -0.14 7.02 -10.19
CA THR A 93 0.64 6.07 -10.98
C THR A 93 0.21 4.63 -10.74
N SER A 94 0.05 4.22 -9.47
CA SER A 94 -0.43 2.87 -9.14
C SER A 94 -1.84 2.60 -9.68
N THR A 95 -2.71 3.61 -9.65
CA THR A 95 -4.07 3.50 -10.20
C THR A 95 -4.05 3.37 -11.71
N LEU A 96 -3.23 4.18 -12.38
CA LEU A 96 -3.04 4.13 -13.83
C LEU A 96 -2.53 2.74 -14.26
N GLN A 97 -1.51 2.22 -13.60
CA GLN A 97 -0.98 0.88 -13.86
C GLN A 97 -2.06 -0.20 -13.72
N ARG A 98 -2.84 -0.16 -12.63
CA ARG A 98 -3.95 -1.10 -12.41
C ARG A 98 -5.01 -1.01 -13.52
N LEU A 99 -5.34 0.20 -13.98
CA LEU A 99 -6.26 0.40 -15.11
C LEU A 99 -5.69 -0.18 -16.40
N HIS A 100 -4.42 0.07 -16.71
CA HIS A 100 -3.77 -0.54 -17.88
C HIS A 100 -3.78 -2.06 -17.83
N THR A 101 -3.42 -2.66 -16.69
CA THR A 101 -3.47 -4.12 -16.52
C THR A 101 -4.90 -4.63 -16.69
N HIS A 102 -5.90 -3.96 -16.11
CA HIS A 102 -7.29 -4.33 -16.26
C HIS A 102 -7.72 -4.28 -17.74
N THR A 103 -7.46 -3.18 -18.44
CA THR A 103 -7.78 -3.03 -19.87
C THR A 103 -7.08 -4.08 -20.73
N TYR A 104 -5.80 -4.36 -20.47
CA TYR A 104 -5.04 -5.41 -21.17
C TYR A 104 -5.65 -6.81 -20.93
N CYS A 105 -5.95 -7.16 -19.68
CA CYS A 105 -6.56 -8.45 -19.33
C CYS A 105 -7.97 -8.61 -19.93
N GLN A 106 -8.69 -7.52 -20.14
CA GLN A 106 -10.01 -7.53 -20.79
C GLN A 106 -9.94 -7.49 -22.33
N GLY A 107 -8.74 -7.64 -22.91
CA GLY A 107 -8.38 -7.53 -24.33
C GLY A 107 -9.53 -7.42 -25.34
N ASN A 108 -9.63 -6.30 -26.05
CA ASN A 108 -10.50 -6.08 -27.21
C ASN A 108 -11.94 -6.63 -27.13
N LYS A 109 -12.58 -6.70 -25.96
CA LYS A 109 -14.04 -6.87 -25.86
C LYS A 109 -14.83 -5.59 -26.21
N ALA A 110 -14.17 -4.63 -26.85
CA ALA A 110 -14.69 -3.31 -27.25
C ALA A 110 -14.57 -3.10 -28.77
N THR A 111 -14.71 -4.17 -29.56
CA THR A 111 -15.13 -4.11 -30.96
C THR A 111 -16.47 -4.79 -31.10
#